data_AF-A0A3L9YAP0-F1
#
_entry.id   AF-A0A3L9YAP0-F1
#
_cell.length_a   1.000
_cell.length_b   1.000
_cell.length_c   1.000
_cell.angle_alpha   90.00
_cell.angle_beta   90.00
_cell.angle_gamma   90.00
#
_symmetry.space_group_name_H-M   'P 1'
#
loop_
_entity.id
_entity.type
_entity.pdbx_description
1 polymer ?
#
loop_
_entity_poly.entity_id
_entity_poly.type
_entity_poly.pdbx_seq_one_letter_code
_entity_poly.pdbx_strand_id
1 'polypeptide(L)'
;MTRFFLALAAISTLASPVVAEADGPDGWRVSGVSANDVLNARAGPGIGYQVLETLPHEARALVQVVCVPTITREQFFALSEAQQSAWGAGQSRWCLVGWNGRQIGWVNARYLTEDGN
;
A
#
# COMPACT_ATOMS: atom_id res chain seq x y z
N MET A 1 35.75 -3.86 -61.32
CA MET A 1 35.85 -3.92 -59.84
C MET A 1 34.98 -2.81 -59.26
N THR A 2 33.71 -3.11 -58.99
CA THR A 2 32.70 -2.11 -58.62
C THR A 2 32.70 -1.95 -57.10
N ARG A 3 33.03 -0.75 -56.60
CA ARG A 3 33.10 -0.45 -55.16
C ARG A 3 31.69 -0.19 -54.62
N PHE A 4 31.19 -1.08 -53.77
CA PHE A 4 29.99 -0.87 -52.96
C PHE A 4 30.32 0.09 -51.82
N PHE A 5 29.73 1.29 -51.81
CA PHE A 5 29.75 2.19 -50.66
C PHE A 5 28.58 1.81 -49.75
N LEU A 6 28.88 1.24 -48.57
CA LEU A 6 27.92 1.01 -47.50
C LEU A 6 27.64 2.35 -46.79
N ALA A 7 26.43 2.88 -46.97
CA ALA A 7 25.92 4.02 -46.20
C ALA A 7 25.52 3.54 -44.80
N LEU A 8 26.25 3.98 -43.77
CA LEU A 8 25.92 3.71 -42.38
C LEU A 8 24.93 4.79 -41.90
N ALA A 9 23.63 4.49 -41.93
CA ALA A 9 22.60 5.36 -41.39
C ALA A 9 22.58 5.25 -39.85
N ALA A 10 23.02 6.29 -39.15
CA ALA A 10 22.94 6.38 -37.70
C ALA A 10 21.48 6.66 -37.27
N ILE A 11 20.84 5.67 -36.65
CA ILE A 11 19.50 5.79 -36.06
C ILE A 11 19.65 6.34 -34.64
N SER A 12 19.38 7.63 -34.46
CA SER A 12 19.32 8.27 -33.14
C SER A 12 17.97 7.96 -32.48
N THR A 13 17.95 7.07 -31.50
CA THR A 13 16.76 6.78 -30.69
C THR A 13 16.52 7.90 -29.69
N LEU A 14 15.46 8.69 -29.89
CA LEU A 14 14.95 9.63 -28.90
C LEU A 14 14.32 8.83 -27.75
N ALA A 15 15.00 8.74 -26.61
CA ALA A 15 14.45 8.16 -25.39
C ALA A 15 13.53 9.19 -24.73
N SER A 16 12.21 8.97 -24.78
CA SER A 16 11.25 9.74 -24.00
C SER A 16 11.33 9.35 -22.52
N PRO A 17 11.31 10.30 -21.57
CA PRO A 17 11.21 9.95 -20.16
C PRO A 17 9.84 9.34 -19.87
N VAL A 18 9.82 8.08 -19.43
CA VAL A 18 8.65 7.50 -18.75
C VAL A 18 8.63 8.06 -17.34
N VAL A 19 7.57 8.78 -17.01
CA VAL A 19 7.27 9.18 -15.63
C VAL A 19 6.50 8.02 -15.01
N ALA A 20 7.04 7.43 -13.94
CA ALA A 20 6.28 6.50 -13.12
C ALA A 20 5.33 7.31 -12.23
N GLU A 21 4.03 7.14 -12.41
CA GLU A 21 3.05 7.64 -11.46
C GLU A 21 3.07 6.71 -10.25
N ALA A 22 3.56 7.22 -9.12
CA ALA A 22 3.38 6.56 -7.83
C ALA A 22 1.97 6.89 -7.33
N ASP A 23 0.94 6.48 -8.07
CA ASP A 23 -0.41 6.43 -7.54
C ASP A 23 -0.45 5.26 -6.55
N GLY A 24 -1.05 5.47 -5.38
CA GLY A 24 -1.11 4.42 -4.36
C GLY A 24 -1.85 3.18 -4.88
N PRO A 25 -1.96 2.10 -4.09
CA PRO A 25 -2.79 0.97 -4.49
C PRO A 25 -4.22 1.42 -4.81
N ASP A 26 -4.74 1.00 -5.96
CA ASP A 26 -6.11 1.27 -6.43
C ASP A 26 -7.18 0.78 -5.44
N GLY A 27 -6.82 -0.21 -4.61
CA GLY A 27 -7.62 -0.72 -3.51
C GLY A 27 -6.84 -1.69 -2.63
N TRP A 28 -7.45 -2.07 -1.52
CA TRP A 28 -6.93 -3.10 -0.63
C TRP A 28 -7.88 -4.29 -0.58
N ARG A 29 -7.31 -5.47 -0.34
CA ARG A 29 -8.08 -6.68 -0.02
C ARG A 29 -7.66 -7.31 1.31
N VAL A 30 -8.59 -8.02 1.92
CA VAL A 30 -8.32 -8.89 3.07
C VAL A 30 -7.49 -10.08 2.63
N SER A 31 -6.39 -10.35 3.33
CA SER A 31 -5.53 -11.52 3.13
C SER A 31 -5.17 -12.16 4.47
N GLY A 32 -4.72 -13.42 4.43
CA GLY A 32 -4.26 -14.13 5.63
C GLY A 32 -5.34 -14.48 6.65
N VAL A 33 -6.62 -14.31 6.28
CA VAL A 33 -7.79 -14.83 6.99
C VAL A 33 -8.21 -16.14 6.32
N SER A 34 -8.75 -17.11 7.06
CA SER A 34 -9.21 -18.37 6.47
C SER A 34 -10.56 -18.19 5.76
N ALA A 35 -10.88 -19.03 4.77
CA ALA A 35 -12.14 -18.95 4.02
C ALA A 35 -13.42 -19.07 4.89
N ASN A 36 -13.32 -19.69 6.06
CA ASN A 36 -14.40 -19.84 7.04
C ASN A 36 -14.28 -18.86 8.22
N ASP A 37 -13.50 -17.80 8.09
CA ASP A 37 -13.23 -16.81 9.14
C ASP A 37 -13.37 -15.37 8.60
N VAL A 38 -13.31 -14.40 9.50
CA VAL A 38 -13.50 -12.98 9.19
C VAL A 38 -12.42 -12.09 9.80
N LEU A 39 -12.15 -10.97 9.16
CA LEU A 39 -11.33 -9.90 9.72
C LEU A 39 -12.22 -8.95 10.52
N ASN A 40 -11.94 -8.81 11.82
CA ASN A 40 -12.64 -7.85 12.68
C ASN A 40 -12.20 -6.41 12.40
N ALA A 41 -13.16 -5.54 12.10
CA ALA A 41 -13.00 -4.08 12.10
C ALA A 41 -13.44 -3.50 13.45
N ARG A 42 -12.55 -2.73 14.08
CA ARG A 42 -12.67 -2.32 15.48
C ARG A 42 -12.85 -0.82 15.65
N ALA A 43 -13.36 -0.41 16.80
CA ALA A 43 -13.54 1.01 17.14
C ALA A 43 -12.23 1.80 17.28
N GLY A 44 -11.09 1.12 17.40
CA GLY A 44 -9.77 1.74 17.52
C GLY A 44 -8.62 0.79 17.12
N PRO A 45 -7.39 1.31 17.04
CA PRO A 45 -6.21 0.60 16.54
C PRO A 45 -5.65 -0.39 17.58
N GLY A 46 -6.34 -1.51 17.79
CA GLY A 46 -5.90 -2.53 18.74
C GLY A 46 -6.94 -3.60 19.03
N ILE A 47 -6.48 -4.74 19.53
CA ILE A 47 -7.36 -5.87 19.89
C ILE A 47 -8.25 -5.60 21.12
N GLY A 48 -7.92 -4.58 21.92
CA GLY A 48 -8.70 -4.17 23.09
C GLY A 48 -9.94 -3.33 22.76
N TYR A 49 -10.08 -2.85 21.52
CA TYR A 49 -11.25 -2.09 21.09
C TYR A 49 -12.38 -3.01 20.65
N GLN A 50 -13.63 -2.58 20.89
CA GLN A 50 -14.83 -3.29 20.46
C GLN A 50 -14.83 -3.56 18.96
N VAL A 51 -15.32 -4.73 18.56
CA VAL A 51 -15.59 -5.07 17.16
C VAL A 51 -16.88 -4.36 16.73
N LEU A 52 -16.79 -3.57 15.67
CA LEU A 52 -17.92 -2.83 15.09
C LEU A 52 -18.52 -3.58 13.89
N GLU A 53 -17.65 -4.17 13.08
CA GLU A 53 -18.02 -4.85 11.84
C GLU A 53 -17.01 -5.95 11.50
N THR A 54 -17.33 -6.78 10.52
CA THR A 54 -16.49 -7.89 10.06
C THR A 54 -16.37 -7.87 8.54
N LEU A 55 -15.16 -8.08 8.03
CA LEU A 55 -14.90 -8.26 6.62
C LEU A 55 -14.73 -9.76 6.32
N PRO A 56 -15.38 -10.28 5.26
CA PRO A 56 -15.19 -11.67 4.86
C PRO A 56 -13.77 -11.93 4.33
N HIS A 57 -13.41 -13.20 4.25
CA HIS A 57 -12.25 -13.67 3.48
C HIS A 57 -12.21 -13.04 2.08
N GLU A 58 -11.04 -12.52 1.71
CA GLU A 58 -10.80 -11.88 0.39
C GLU A 58 -11.74 -10.70 0.08
N ALA A 59 -12.32 -10.03 1.08
CA ALA A 59 -13.05 -8.78 0.84
C ALA A 59 -12.16 -7.79 0.11
N ARG A 60 -12.66 -7.21 -0.99
CA ARG A 60 -11.91 -6.36 -1.94
C ARG A 60 -12.43 -4.93 -1.96
N ALA A 61 -11.74 -4.07 -2.71
CA ALA A 61 -12.10 -2.66 -2.85
C ALA A 61 -12.21 -1.93 -1.49
N LEU A 62 -11.36 -2.31 -0.54
CA LEU A 62 -11.20 -1.59 0.70
C LEU A 62 -10.43 -0.29 0.44
N VAL A 63 -10.90 0.80 1.03
CA VAL A 63 -10.22 2.10 0.98
C VAL A 63 -9.45 2.28 2.27
N GLN A 64 -8.14 2.46 2.19
CA GLN A 64 -7.34 2.88 3.35
C GLN A 64 -7.57 4.36 3.62
N VAL A 65 -8.14 4.71 4.78
CA VAL A 65 -8.34 6.10 5.19
C VAL A 65 -7.08 6.64 5.85
N VAL A 66 -6.58 5.94 6.87
CA VAL A 66 -5.34 6.29 7.60
C VAL A 66 -4.80 5.06 8.30
N CYS A 67 -3.49 4.97 8.49
CA CYS A 67 -2.88 3.97 9.36
C CYS A 67 -2.12 4.62 10.52
N VAL A 68 -2.04 3.88 11.62
CA VAL A 68 -1.28 4.26 12.82
C VAL A 68 -0.32 3.15 13.21
N PRO A 69 0.80 3.49 13.87
CA PRO A 69 1.25 4.85 14.19
C PRO A 69 1.65 5.65 12.95
N THR A 70 1.46 6.97 13.01
CA THR A 70 1.75 7.91 11.92
C THR A 70 2.50 9.11 12.44
N ILE A 71 3.39 9.66 11.62
CA ILE A 71 4.13 10.90 11.83
C ILE A 71 4.16 11.67 10.52
N THR A 72 4.35 12.99 10.60
CA THR A 72 4.49 13.81 9.39
C THR A 72 5.80 13.53 8.67
N ARG A 73 5.89 13.96 7.41
CA ARG A 73 7.12 13.88 6.62
C ARG A 73 8.26 14.64 7.29
N GLU A 74 7.97 15.83 7.80
CA GLU A 74 8.92 16.69 8.50
C GLU A 74 9.40 16.02 9.79
N GLN A 75 8.50 15.40 10.54
CA GLN A 75 8.85 14.64 11.74
C GLN A 75 9.75 13.45 11.42
N PHE A 76 9.46 12.70 10.34
CA PHE A 76 10.30 11.58 9.92
C PHE A 76 11.71 12.03 9.54
N PHE A 77 11.84 13.12 8.76
CA PHE A 77 13.15 13.64 8.36
C PHE A 77 13.91 14.34 9.49
N ALA A 78 13.23 14.69 10.60
CA ALA A 78 13.89 15.18 11.81
C ALA A 78 14.51 14.06 12.67
N LEU A 79 14.18 12.79 12.40
CA LEU A 79 14.77 11.64 13.11
C LEU A 79 16.21 11.38 12.65
N SER A 80 17.05 10.86 13.54
CA SER A 80 18.36 10.30 13.15
C SER A 80 18.22 9.06 12.27
N GLU A 81 19.26 8.68 11.52
CA GLU A 81 19.24 7.49 10.65
C GLU A 81 18.89 6.19 11.41
N ALA A 82 19.39 6.05 12.64
CA ALA A 82 19.08 4.91 13.50
C ALA A 82 17.59 4.90 13.92
N GLN A 83 16.99 6.06 14.15
CA GLN A 83 15.57 6.17 14.48
C GLN A 83 14.67 5.96 13.25
N GLN A 84 15.07 6.44 12.07
CA GLN A 84 14.35 6.21 10.82
C GLN A 84 14.32 4.72 10.47
N SER A 85 15.45 4.02 10.58
CA SER A 85 15.53 2.58 10.32
C SER A 85 14.76 1.72 11.34
N ALA A 86 14.64 2.19 12.58
CA ALA A 86 13.84 1.53 13.61
C ALA A 86 12.37 1.97 13.64
N TRP A 87 11.97 2.94 12.80
CA TRP A 87 10.62 3.50 12.83
C TRP A 87 9.57 2.42 12.53
N GLY A 88 8.58 2.28 13.42
CA GLY A 88 7.53 1.26 13.30
C GLY A 88 7.96 -0.18 13.64
N ALA A 89 9.24 -0.42 13.93
CA ALA A 89 9.70 -1.76 14.34
C ALA A 89 9.01 -2.20 15.64
N GLY A 90 8.43 -3.40 15.64
CA GLY A 90 7.72 -3.98 16.79
C GLY A 90 6.33 -3.37 17.06
N GLN A 91 5.88 -2.38 16.29
CA GLN A 91 4.57 -1.79 16.43
C GLN A 91 3.59 -2.46 15.46
N SER A 92 2.42 -2.88 15.97
CA SER A 92 1.35 -3.35 15.08
C SER A 92 0.78 -2.16 14.32
N ARG A 93 0.87 -2.18 12.99
CA ARG A 93 0.20 -1.21 12.13
C ARG A 93 -1.28 -1.52 12.07
N TRP A 94 -2.11 -0.53 12.35
CA TRP A 94 -3.57 -0.60 12.23
C TRP A 94 -4.05 0.44 11.25
N CYS A 95 -5.02 0.09 10.41
CA CYS A 95 -5.56 0.98 9.40
C CYS A 95 -7.06 1.15 9.57
N LEU A 96 -7.50 2.40 9.64
CA LEU A 96 -8.90 2.75 9.49
C LEU A 96 -9.27 2.56 8.02
N VAL A 97 -10.27 1.74 7.76
CA VAL A 97 -10.68 1.39 6.40
C VAL A 97 -12.14 1.73 6.15
N GLY A 98 -12.43 2.03 4.88
CA GLY A 98 -13.77 2.09 4.33
C GLY A 98 -14.05 0.93 3.40
N TRP A 99 -15.31 0.54 3.32
CA TRP A 99 -15.80 -0.50 2.41
C TRP A 99 -17.23 -0.17 1.97
N ASN A 100 -17.56 -0.42 0.70
CA ASN A 100 -18.89 -0.11 0.13
C ASN A 100 -19.37 1.34 0.40
N GLY A 101 -18.45 2.31 0.31
CA GLY A 101 -18.75 3.73 0.51
C GLY A 101 -18.93 4.19 1.96
N ARG A 102 -18.61 3.34 2.95
CA ARG A 102 -18.75 3.66 4.38
C ARG A 102 -17.47 3.34 5.13
N GLN A 103 -17.14 4.13 6.15
CA GLN A 103 -16.08 3.77 7.10
C GLN A 103 -16.57 2.64 8.01
N ILE A 104 -15.81 1.56 8.11
CA ILE A 104 -16.22 0.35 8.85
C ILE A 104 -15.41 0.14 10.15
N GLY A 105 -14.20 0.68 10.23
CA GLY A 105 -13.38 0.64 11.45
C GLY A 105 -11.92 0.32 11.20
N TRP A 106 -11.21 0.07 12.30
CA TRP A 106 -9.78 -0.23 12.32
C TRP A 106 -9.52 -1.73 12.15
N VAL A 107 -8.70 -2.08 11.17
CA VAL A 107 -8.22 -3.46 10.95
C VAL A 107 -6.71 -3.53 11.13
N ASN A 108 -6.19 -4.69 11.50
CA ASN A 108 -4.75 -4.88 11.58
C ASN A 108 -4.18 -5.00 10.15
N ALA A 109 -3.22 -4.14 9.82
CA ALA A 109 -2.70 -4.02 8.46
C ALA A 109 -1.98 -5.28 7.95
N ARG A 110 -1.59 -6.20 8.84
CA ARG A 110 -1.04 -7.51 8.44
C ARG A 110 -2.01 -8.38 7.65
N TYR A 111 -3.31 -8.07 7.71
CA TYR A 111 -4.36 -8.74 6.95
C TYR A 111 -4.81 -7.93 5.74
N LEU A 112 -4.06 -6.89 5.37
CA LEU A 112 -4.30 -6.08 4.19
C LEU A 112 -3.17 -6.30 3.20
N THR A 113 -3.54 -6.45 1.93
CA THR A 113 -2.58 -6.47 0.83
C THR A 113 -3.17 -5.65 -0.32
N GLU A 114 -2.29 -5.06 -1.13
CA GLU A 114 -2.72 -4.29 -2.29
C GLU A 114 -3.54 -5.18 -3.22
N ASP A 115 -4.70 -4.67 -3.63
CA ASP A 115 -5.60 -5.33 -4.56
C ASP A 115 -5.02 -5.17 -5.97
N GLY A 116 -4.05 -6.02 -6.30
CA GLY A 116 -3.52 -6.11 -7.66
C GLY A 116 -4.61 -6.58 -8.62
N ASN A 117 -4.80 -5.84 -9.71
CA ASN A 117 -5.64 -6.24 -10.85
C ASN A 117 -5.21 -7.59 -11.44
#